data_AF-A0A1R3N3K0-F1
#
_entry.id   AF-A0A1R3N3K0-F1
#
_cell.length_a   1.000
_cell.length_b   1.000
_cell.length_c   1.000
_cell.angle_alpha   90.00
_cell.angle_beta   90.00
_cell.angle_gamma   90.00
#
_symmetry.space_group_name_H-M   'P 1'
#
loop_
_entity.id
_entity.type
_entity.pdbx_description
1 polymer ?
#
loop_
_entity_poly.entity_id
_entity_poly.type
_entity_poly.pdbx_seq_one_letter_code
_entity_poly.pdbx_strand_id
1 'polypeptide(L)'
;MECLFQPDAYLGDEVIDCYINLIKAQEHLKCRSGGHVHIENAFQFNFLKRDSDVETKTDELYPSKDMAQITSAERRVLLYLDHDMVFIPINIREMHWYLVVINARNMEIQVLDSLGTSSGRNDLIDTIKGLQRQIDMVSQRKELKDHRWPDLRIASWPLREIEMEYAKQTDSSSCGLFLLNYIEYWTGDELSDNFTQVYYYYYDIMRASWTS
;
A
#
# COMPACT_ATOMS: atom_id res chain seq x y z
N MET A 1 -11.14 -12.72 13.14
CA MET A 1 -10.10 -12.72 14.20
C MET A 1 -9.54 -14.11 14.51
N GLU A 2 -10.21 -15.22 14.19
CA GLU A 2 -9.72 -16.58 14.51
C GLU A 2 -8.35 -16.93 13.91
N CYS A 3 -8.00 -16.37 12.74
CA CYS A 3 -6.69 -16.57 12.11
C CYS A 3 -5.50 -16.08 12.96
N LEU A 4 -5.70 -15.12 13.88
CA LEU A 4 -4.64 -14.64 14.76
C LEU A 4 -4.22 -15.67 15.82
N PHE A 5 -5.06 -16.68 16.07
CA PHE A 5 -4.81 -17.73 17.06
C PHE A 5 -4.29 -19.03 16.44
N GLN A 6 -4.10 -19.06 15.12
CA GLN A 6 -3.64 -20.23 14.37
C GLN A 6 -2.29 -19.89 13.71
N PRO A 7 -1.18 -20.50 14.13
CA PRO A 7 0.16 -20.14 13.66
C PRO A 7 0.34 -20.19 12.13
N ASP A 8 -0.41 -21.06 11.45
CA ASP A 8 -0.31 -21.28 10.01
C ASP A 8 -1.45 -20.62 9.22
N ALA A 9 -2.29 -19.80 9.86
CA ALA A 9 -3.41 -19.16 9.20
C ALA A 9 -3.01 -17.87 8.48
N TYR A 10 -3.55 -17.71 7.28
CA TYR A 10 -3.41 -16.51 6.49
C TYR A 10 -4.24 -15.35 7.08
N LEU A 11 -3.69 -14.14 7.07
CA LEU A 11 -4.43 -12.94 7.48
C LEU A 11 -5.29 -12.42 6.33
N GLY A 12 -6.60 -12.54 6.47
CA GLY A 12 -7.56 -11.97 5.52
C GLY A 12 -7.68 -10.45 5.62
N ASP A 13 -8.29 -9.85 4.60
CA ASP A 13 -8.44 -8.40 4.41
C ASP A 13 -9.00 -7.69 5.66
N GLU A 14 -10.02 -8.24 6.32
CA GLU A 14 -10.65 -7.64 7.51
C GLU A 14 -9.68 -7.44 8.67
N VAL A 15 -8.75 -8.38 8.87
CA VAL A 15 -7.77 -8.32 9.96
C VAL A 15 -6.67 -7.32 9.62
N ILE A 16 -6.21 -7.31 8.36
CA ILE A 16 -5.26 -6.33 7.87
C ILE A 16 -5.82 -4.91 8.00
N ASP A 17 -7.07 -4.69 7.57
CA ASP A 17 -7.72 -3.39 7.65
C ASP A 17 -7.94 -2.93 9.09
N CYS A 18 -8.31 -3.85 10.00
CA CYS A 18 -8.42 -3.54 11.42
C CYS A 18 -7.09 -3.01 11.98
N TYR A 19 -5.98 -3.70 11.69
CA TYR A 19 -4.67 -3.31 12.18
C TYR A 19 -4.16 -2.02 11.54
N ILE A 20 -4.38 -1.82 10.23
CA ILE A 20 -4.06 -0.57 9.54
C ILE A 20 -4.81 0.61 10.17
N ASN A 21 -6.07 0.44 10.57
CA ASN A 21 -6.81 1.48 11.26
C ASN A 21 -6.24 1.80 12.66
N LEU A 22 -5.70 0.80 13.37
CA LEU A 22 -4.97 1.03 14.62
C LEU A 22 -3.67 1.82 14.38
N ILE A 23 -2.89 1.47 13.35
CA ILE A 23 -1.69 2.21 12.94
C ILE A 23 -2.05 3.66 12.59
N LYS A 24 -3.12 3.87 11.81
CA LYS A 24 -3.63 5.20 11.44
C LYS A 24 -4.08 6.03 12.64
N ALA A 25 -4.43 5.42 13.78
CA ALA A 25 -4.77 6.16 14.99
C ALA A 25 -3.53 6.66 15.75
N GLN A 26 -2.33 6.16 15.42
CA GLN A 26 -1.07 6.60 16.02
C GLN A 26 -0.51 7.80 15.26
N GLU A 27 -0.63 9.01 15.83
CA GLU A 27 -0.18 10.25 15.17
C GLU A 27 1.30 10.22 14.76
N HIS A 28 2.16 9.62 15.57
CA HIS A 28 3.60 9.48 15.27
C HIS A 28 3.90 8.57 14.06
N LEU A 29 2.95 7.73 13.63
CA LEU A 29 3.10 6.87 12.45
C LEU A 29 2.61 7.55 11.15
N LYS A 30 1.87 8.67 11.26
CA LYS A 30 1.43 9.48 10.11
C LYS A 30 2.53 10.42 9.60
N CYS A 31 3.45 10.82 10.48
CA CYS A 31 4.59 11.67 10.14
C CYS A 31 5.87 10.97 10.59
N ARG A 32 6.62 10.45 9.62
CA ARG A 32 7.86 9.70 9.84
C ARG A 32 9.07 10.54 9.44
N SER A 33 10.27 10.05 9.74
CA SER A 33 11.51 10.69 9.28
C SER A 33 11.56 10.92 7.76
N GLY A 34 10.92 10.06 6.96
CA GLY A 34 10.80 10.22 5.52
C GLY A 34 9.69 11.17 5.05
N GLY A 35 8.78 11.62 5.92
CA GLY A 35 7.70 12.55 5.60
C GLY A 35 6.31 12.09 6.03
N HIS A 36 5.28 12.77 5.50
CA HIS A 36 3.88 12.42 5.73
C HIS A 36 3.46 11.18 4.94
N VAL A 37 2.75 10.27 5.61
CA VAL A 37 2.36 8.98 5.07
C VAL A 37 0.85 8.85 5.02
N HIS A 38 0.31 8.57 3.84
CA HIS A 38 -1.03 8.04 3.69
C HIS A 38 -0.97 6.52 3.58
N ILE A 39 -1.82 5.82 4.32
CA ILE A 39 -1.86 4.35 4.32
C ILE A 39 -3.21 3.93 3.74
N GLU A 40 -3.19 3.08 2.72
CA GLU A 40 -4.40 2.50 2.17
C GLU A 40 -4.86 1.26 2.91
N ASN A 41 -6.16 0.99 2.82
CA ASN A 41 -6.71 -0.29 3.23
C ASN A 41 -6.55 -1.34 2.12
N ALA A 42 -6.63 -2.61 2.50
CA ALA A 42 -6.51 -3.80 1.66
C ALA A 42 -7.30 -3.72 0.34
N PHE A 43 -8.49 -3.11 0.36
CA PHE A 43 -9.35 -3.10 -0.82
C PHE A 43 -9.00 -2.04 -1.86
N GLN A 44 -8.17 -1.04 -1.51
CA GLN A 44 -8.00 0.13 -2.39
C GLN A 44 -7.28 -0.21 -3.70
N PHE A 45 -6.31 -1.12 -3.67
CA PHE A 45 -5.56 -1.50 -4.87
C PHE A 45 -6.47 -2.15 -5.93
N ASN A 46 -7.56 -2.83 -5.54
CA ASN A 46 -8.50 -3.43 -6.49
C ASN A 46 -9.18 -2.38 -7.39
N PHE A 47 -9.52 -1.21 -6.84
CA PHE A 47 -10.08 -0.10 -7.64
C PHE A 47 -9.05 0.49 -8.59
N LEU A 48 -7.79 0.61 -8.16
CA LEU A 48 -6.71 1.09 -9.00
C LEU A 48 -6.43 0.08 -10.12
N LYS A 49 -6.29 -1.20 -9.78
CA LYS A 49 -6.10 -2.29 -10.74
C LYS A 49 -7.23 -2.35 -11.78
N ARG A 50 -8.50 -2.24 -11.37
CA ARG A 50 -9.65 -2.16 -12.30
C ARG A 50 -9.47 -1.06 -13.33
N ASP A 51 -8.93 0.08 -12.93
CA ASP A 51 -8.76 1.23 -13.80
C ASP A 51 -7.57 1.11 -14.77
N SER A 52 -6.78 0.03 -14.70
CA SER A 52 -5.68 -0.22 -15.64
C SER A 52 -6.16 -0.69 -17.02
N ASP A 53 -7.42 -1.12 -17.14
CA ASP A 53 -7.96 -1.72 -18.36
C ASP A 53 -7.86 -0.77 -19.55
N VAL A 54 -6.98 -1.11 -20.48
CA VAL A 54 -6.69 -0.29 -21.68
C VAL A 54 -7.79 -0.34 -22.73
N GLU A 55 -8.67 -1.34 -22.69
CA GLU A 55 -9.77 -1.47 -23.66
C GLU A 55 -10.89 -0.48 -23.35
N THR A 56 -11.16 -0.26 -22.06
CA THR A 56 -12.15 0.71 -21.61
C THR A 56 -11.61 2.14 -21.68
N LYS A 57 -12.34 3.03 -22.36
CA LYS A 57 -11.98 4.46 -22.42
C LYS A 57 -12.21 5.16 -21.08
N THR A 58 -11.41 6.18 -20.78
CA THR A 58 -11.57 6.97 -19.54
C THR A 58 -12.97 7.56 -19.39
N ASP A 59 -13.60 8.05 -20.47
CA ASP A 59 -14.96 8.61 -20.41
C ASP A 59 -16.05 7.55 -20.19
N GLU A 60 -15.76 6.28 -20.49
CA GLU A 60 -16.66 5.15 -20.20
C GLU A 60 -16.49 4.69 -18.74
N LEU A 61 -15.26 4.68 -18.24
CA LEU A 61 -14.94 4.36 -16.85
C LEU A 61 -15.32 5.47 -15.87
N TYR A 62 -15.28 6.73 -16.31
CA TYR A 62 -15.65 7.93 -15.56
C TYR A 62 -16.64 8.80 -16.36
N PRO A 63 -17.88 8.32 -16.56
CA PRO A 63 -18.89 9.08 -17.31
C PRO A 63 -19.13 10.45 -16.68
N SER A 64 -19.26 11.49 -17.49
CA SER A 64 -19.54 12.86 -17.01
C SER A 64 -20.81 12.98 -16.16
N LYS A 65 -21.76 12.04 -16.33
CA LYS A 65 -22.98 11.92 -15.53
C LYS A 65 -22.78 11.26 -14.16
N ASP A 66 -21.69 10.51 -13.96
CA ASP A 66 -21.37 9.84 -12.69
C ASP A 66 -20.39 10.69 -11.87
N MET A 67 -20.95 11.74 -11.27
CA MET A 67 -20.18 12.64 -10.44
C MET A 67 -19.65 11.97 -9.16
N ALA A 68 -20.27 10.89 -8.68
CA ALA A 68 -19.84 10.20 -7.47
C ALA A 68 -18.50 9.48 -7.69
N GLN A 69 -18.36 8.77 -8.81
CA GLN A 69 -17.13 8.07 -9.15
C GLN A 69 -15.99 9.05 -9.44
N ILE A 70 -16.27 10.14 -10.17
CA ILE A 70 -15.30 11.20 -10.45
C ILE A 70 -14.83 11.86 -9.15
N THR A 71 -15.76 12.25 -8.27
CA THR A 71 -15.43 12.88 -6.98
C THR A 71 -14.61 11.95 -6.09
N SER A 72 -14.89 10.65 -6.11
CA SER A 72 -14.13 9.66 -5.33
C SER A 72 -12.69 9.53 -5.83
N ALA A 73 -12.47 9.48 -7.15
CA ALA A 73 -11.14 9.47 -7.74
C ALA A 73 -10.40 10.80 -7.49
N GLU A 74 -11.08 11.95 -7.63
CA GLU A 74 -10.50 13.26 -7.31
C GLU A 74 -10.04 13.32 -5.86
N ARG A 75 -10.90 12.92 -4.90
CA ARG A 75 -10.54 12.92 -3.48
C ARG A 75 -9.31 12.06 -3.21
N ARG A 76 -9.20 10.89 -3.85
CA ARG A 76 -8.05 10.00 -3.69
C ARG A 76 -6.77 10.61 -4.26
N VAL A 77 -6.82 11.14 -5.48
CA VAL A 77 -5.67 11.80 -6.12
C VAL A 77 -5.19 12.96 -5.26
N LEU A 78 -6.09 13.85 -4.84
CA LEU A 78 -5.72 14.98 -3.98
C LEU A 78 -5.14 14.53 -2.64
N LEU A 79 -5.69 13.46 -2.05
CA LEU A 79 -5.15 12.89 -0.82
C LEU A 79 -3.71 12.38 -1.02
N TYR A 80 -3.43 11.68 -2.12
CA TYR A 80 -2.09 11.15 -2.39
C TYR A 80 -1.08 12.27 -2.61
N LEU A 81 -1.47 13.29 -3.36
CA LEU A 81 -0.66 14.47 -3.66
C LEU A 81 -0.32 15.32 -2.42
N ASP A 82 -1.12 15.22 -1.35
CA ASP A 82 -0.88 15.88 -0.07
C ASP A 82 0.08 15.10 0.87
N HIS A 83 0.54 13.91 0.46
CA HIS A 83 1.45 13.07 1.25
C HIS A 83 2.78 12.83 0.52
N ASP A 84 3.87 12.70 1.27
CA ASP A 84 5.21 12.40 0.74
C ASP A 84 5.32 10.93 0.33
N MET A 85 4.57 10.06 1.02
CA MET A 85 4.50 8.63 0.74
C MET A 85 3.06 8.10 0.79
N VAL A 86 2.75 7.17 -0.10
CA VAL A 86 1.48 6.43 -0.11
C VAL A 86 1.76 4.94 -0.02
N PHE A 87 1.28 4.32 1.05
CA PHE A 87 1.47 2.90 1.37
C PHE A 87 0.24 2.13 0.88
N ILE A 88 0.44 1.18 -0.04
CA ILE A 88 -0.62 0.40 -0.67
C ILE A 88 -0.36 -1.09 -0.39
N PRO A 89 -1.11 -1.72 0.52
CA PRO A 89 -1.13 -3.17 0.65
C PRO A 89 -1.65 -3.80 -0.65
N ILE A 90 -0.97 -4.80 -1.18
CA ILE A 90 -1.45 -5.59 -2.32
C ILE A 90 -1.60 -7.05 -1.89
N ASN A 91 -2.78 -7.59 -2.19
CA ASN A 91 -3.09 -9.01 -2.04
C ASN A 91 -3.06 -9.72 -3.39
N ILE A 92 -2.06 -10.58 -3.62
CA ILE A 92 -2.03 -11.42 -4.83
C ILE A 92 -2.98 -12.59 -4.64
N ARG A 93 -4.16 -12.50 -5.26
CA ARG A 93 -5.14 -13.59 -5.37
C ARG A 93 -5.51 -14.23 -4.02
N GLU A 94 -5.56 -13.45 -2.95
CA GLU A 94 -5.86 -13.93 -1.59
C GLU A 94 -4.84 -14.96 -1.06
N MET A 95 -3.61 -14.95 -1.60
CA MET A 95 -2.55 -15.91 -1.25
C MET A 95 -1.29 -15.24 -0.70
N HIS A 96 -1.01 -13.99 -1.08
CA HIS A 96 0.24 -13.33 -0.70
C HIS A 96 0.08 -11.83 -0.53
N TRP A 97 0.54 -11.32 0.61
CA TRP A 97 0.58 -9.90 0.92
C TRP A 97 1.97 -9.32 0.69
N TYR A 98 2.03 -8.16 0.05
CA TYR A 98 3.24 -7.33 0.01
C TYR A 98 2.86 -5.84 0.06
N LEU A 99 3.83 -5.00 0.41
CA LEU A 99 3.64 -3.56 0.51
C LEU A 99 4.25 -2.86 -0.70
N VAL A 100 3.48 -1.94 -1.26
CA VAL A 100 3.96 -0.96 -2.23
C VAL A 100 4.01 0.41 -1.57
N VAL A 101 5.09 1.14 -1.78
CA VAL A 101 5.22 2.53 -1.33
C VAL A 101 5.48 3.42 -2.54
N ILE A 102 4.54 4.31 -2.84
CA ILE A 102 4.78 5.42 -3.75
C ILE A 102 5.55 6.47 -2.97
N ASN A 103 6.86 6.59 -3.20
CA ASN A 103 7.71 7.53 -2.50
C ASN A 103 7.98 8.75 -3.38
N ALA A 104 7.20 9.81 -3.19
CA ALA A 104 7.28 11.02 -4.00
C ALA A 104 8.56 11.81 -3.77
N ARG A 105 9.11 11.73 -2.56
CA ARG A 105 10.33 12.41 -2.18
C ARG A 105 11.55 11.87 -2.94
N ASN A 106 11.59 10.55 -3.14
CA ASN A 106 12.63 9.86 -3.89
C ASN A 106 12.25 9.62 -5.37
N MET A 107 11.02 9.97 -5.78
CA MET A 107 10.45 9.68 -7.10
C MET A 107 10.57 8.21 -7.51
N GLU A 108 10.23 7.29 -6.60
CA GLU A 108 10.34 5.85 -6.86
C GLU A 108 9.13 5.09 -6.31
N ILE A 109 8.90 3.91 -6.89
CA ILE A 109 7.92 2.94 -6.42
C ILE A 109 8.67 1.83 -5.71
N GLN A 110 8.54 1.77 -4.40
CA GLN A 110 9.25 0.79 -3.58
C GLN A 110 8.38 -0.44 -3.35
N VAL A 111 8.99 -1.62 -3.38
CA VAL A 111 8.31 -2.89 -3.14
C VAL A 111 8.97 -3.58 -1.96
N LEU A 112 8.19 -3.83 -0.91
CA LEU A 112 8.61 -4.60 0.26
C LEU A 112 7.84 -5.92 0.26
N ASP A 113 8.54 -6.99 -0.09
CA ASP A 113 7.97 -8.33 -0.24
C ASP A 113 8.78 -9.35 0.58
N SER A 114 8.14 -9.97 1.57
CA SER A 114 8.77 -10.93 2.47
C SER A 114 9.18 -12.24 1.78
N LEU A 115 8.59 -12.56 0.63
CA LEU A 115 8.92 -13.72 -0.23
C LEU A 115 9.79 -13.30 -1.44
N GLY A 116 10.20 -12.04 -1.50
CA GLY A 116 11.08 -11.49 -2.53
C GLY A 116 10.42 -11.35 -3.91
N THR A 117 11.21 -11.44 -4.97
CA THR A 117 10.76 -11.21 -6.36
C THR A 117 10.19 -12.46 -7.04
N SER A 118 9.84 -13.49 -6.26
CA SER A 118 9.37 -14.79 -6.77
C SER A 118 7.99 -14.68 -7.43
N SER A 119 7.18 -13.72 -6.99
CA SER A 119 5.89 -13.39 -7.58
C SER A 119 6.05 -12.27 -8.62
N GLY A 120 5.43 -12.44 -9.79
CA GLY A 120 5.39 -11.36 -10.80
C GLY A 120 4.70 -10.10 -10.25
N ARG A 121 4.96 -8.94 -10.88
CA ARG A 121 4.44 -7.63 -10.43
C ARG A 121 3.25 -7.12 -11.25
N ASN A 122 2.45 -8.02 -11.84
CA ASN A 122 1.31 -7.61 -12.69
C ASN A 122 0.28 -6.79 -11.91
N ASP A 123 -0.08 -7.22 -10.69
CA ASP A 123 -1.01 -6.48 -9.82
C ASP A 123 -0.53 -5.06 -9.51
N LEU A 124 0.77 -4.89 -9.25
CA LEU A 124 1.39 -3.58 -9.05
C LEU A 124 1.39 -2.75 -10.35
N ILE A 125 1.81 -3.32 -11.48
CA ILE A 125 1.83 -2.63 -12.77
C ILE A 125 0.45 -2.10 -13.12
N ASP A 126 -0.59 -2.91 -12.92
CA ASP A 126 -1.98 -2.50 -13.14
C ASP A 126 -2.41 -1.41 -12.15
N THR A 127 -2.07 -1.57 -10.86
CA THR A 127 -2.33 -0.55 -9.82
C THR A 127 -1.73 0.81 -10.19
N ILE A 128 -0.48 0.86 -10.65
CA ILE A 128 0.19 2.11 -11.06
C ILE A 128 -0.45 2.69 -12.33
N LYS A 129 -0.78 1.87 -13.33
CA LYS A 129 -1.47 2.32 -14.54
C LYS A 129 -2.84 2.93 -14.23
N GLY A 130 -3.62 2.29 -13.36
CA GLY A 130 -4.92 2.82 -12.97
C GLY A 130 -4.83 4.10 -12.16
N LEU A 131 -3.84 4.21 -11.27
CA LEU A 131 -3.58 5.46 -10.56
C LEU A 131 -3.14 6.58 -11.54
N GLN A 132 -2.26 6.29 -12.49
CA GLN A 132 -1.88 7.24 -13.54
C GLN A 132 -3.10 7.74 -14.30
N ARG A 133 -4.01 6.84 -14.69
CA ARG A 133 -5.26 7.20 -15.37
C ARG A 133 -6.13 8.13 -14.52
N GLN A 134 -6.24 7.88 -13.21
CA GLN A 134 -6.98 8.76 -12.30
C GLN A 134 -6.35 10.15 -12.21
N ILE A 135 -5.02 10.23 -12.08
CA ILE A 135 -4.27 11.49 -12.07
C ILE A 135 -4.52 12.27 -13.36
N ASP A 136 -4.41 11.61 -14.52
CA ASP A 136 -4.61 12.23 -15.83
C ASP A 136 -6.05 12.76 -15.97
N MET A 137 -7.04 11.97 -15.56
CA MET A 137 -8.45 12.34 -15.60
C MET A 137 -8.75 13.55 -14.70
N VAL A 138 -8.20 13.59 -13.49
CA VAL A 138 -8.39 14.71 -12.56
C VAL A 138 -7.68 15.97 -13.08
N SER A 139 -6.47 15.82 -13.64
CA SER A 139 -5.69 16.94 -14.21
C SER A 139 -6.39 17.63 -15.38
N GLN A 140 -7.23 16.91 -16.14
CA GLN A 140 -8.04 17.50 -17.21
C GLN A 140 -9.20 18.35 -16.69
N ARG A 141 -9.62 18.14 -15.44
CA ARG A 141 -10.80 18.79 -14.84
C ARG A 141 -10.42 19.91 -13.87
N LYS A 142 -9.23 19.84 -13.29
CA LYS A 142 -8.75 20.75 -12.26
C LYS A 142 -7.24 20.91 -12.33
N GLU A 143 -6.79 22.14 -12.08
CA GLU A 143 -5.37 22.41 -11.89
C GLU A 143 -4.86 21.75 -10.60
N LEU A 144 -3.89 20.84 -10.73
CA LEU A 144 -3.17 20.24 -9.61
C LEU A 144 -1.91 21.06 -9.35
N LYS A 145 -1.88 21.77 -8.23
CA LYS A 145 -0.77 22.63 -7.80
C LYS A 145 -0.57 22.53 -6.29
N ASP A 146 0.56 23.08 -5.83
CA ASP A 146 0.93 23.15 -4.41
C ASP A 146 0.96 21.78 -3.71
N HIS A 147 1.23 20.71 -4.46
CA HIS A 147 1.34 19.34 -3.97
C HIS A 147 2.79 18.91 -3.73
N ARG A 148 2.95 17.79 -3.01
CA ARG A 148 4.27 17.25 -2.63
C ARG A 148 4.98 16.50 -3.74
N TRP A 149 4.25 16.05 -4.76
CA TRP A 149 4.83 15.19 -5.79
C TRP A 149 5.54 16.00 -6.88
N PRO A 150 6.82 15.72 -7.19
CA PRO A 150 7.58 16.51 -8.16
C PRO A 150 7.22 16.21 -9.63
N ASP A 151 6.72 15.01 -9.93
CA ASP A 151 6.23 14.61 -11.26
C ASP A 151 4.94 13.79 -11.12
N LEU A 152 3.92 14.08 -11.91
CA LEU A 152 2.64 13.37 -11.89
C LEU A 152 2.62 12.12 -12.79
N ARG A 153 3.69 11.89 -13.56
CA ARG A 153 3.86 10.70 -14.41
C ARG A 153 4.43 9.53 -13.62
N ILE A 154 3.71 9.09 -12.59
CA ILE A 154 4.12 7.99 -11.71
C ILE A 154 4.41 6.68 -12.44
N ALA A 155 3.76 6.42 -13.59
CA ALA A 155 4.02 5.22 -14.38
C ALA A 155 5.46 5.19 -14.97
N SER A 156 6.17 6.32 -14.93
CA SER A 156 7.57 6.43 -15.34
C SER A 156 8.56 6.37 -14.17
N TRP A 157 8.08 6.35 -12.93
CA TRP A 157 8.97 6.30 -11.76
C TRP A 157 9.64 4.92 -11.68
N PRO A 158 10.95 4.86 -11.34
CA PRO A 158 11.66 3.61 -11.17
C PRO A 158 11.00 2.73 -10.10
N LEU A 159 10.85 1.44 -10.42
CA LEU A 159 10.48 0.43 -9.45
C LEU A 159 11.75 -0.07 -8.74
N ARG A 160 11.73 -0.03 -7.41
CA ARG A 160 12.82 -0.46 -6.55
C ARG A 160 12.35 -1.58 -5.62
N GLU A 161 12.90 -2.77 -5.81
CA GLU A 161 12.71 -3.88 -4.89
C GLU A 161 13.58 -3.63 -3.64
N ILE A 162 12.95 -3.59 -2.46
CA ILE A 162 13.64 -3.41 -1.19
C ILE A 162 13.97 -4.79 -0.63
N GLU A 163 15.21 -5.21 -0.82
CA GLU A 163 15.69 -6.45 -0.23
C GLU A 163 15.98 -6.26 1.26
N MET A 164 15.28 -7.01 2.12
CA MET A 164 15.55 -7.05 3.55
C MET A 164 16.14 -8.39 3.93
N GLU A 165 17.45 -8.47 4.16
CA GLU A 165 18.10 -9.76 4.45
C GLU A 165 17.62 -10.42 5.74
N TYR A 166 17.30 -9.63 6.77
CA TYR A 166 16.90 -10.13 8.10
C TYR A 166 15.38 -10.20 8.34
N ALA A 167 14.60 -9.49 7.52
CA ALA A 167 13.14 -9.43 7.60
C ALA A 167 12.50 -10.12 6.38
N LYS A 168 12.87 -11.39 6.17
CA LYS A 168 12.27 -12.30 5.18
C LYS A 168 11.43 -13.37 5.87
N GLN A 169 10.36 -13.75 5.20
CA GLN A 169 9.49 -14.83 5.65
C GLN A 169 10.11 -16.17 5.26
N THR A 170 9.99 -17.15 6.14
CA THR A 170 10.46 -18.53 5.90
C THR A 170 9.33 -19.56 5.89
N ASP A 171 8.11 -19.15 6.24
CA ASP A 171 6.89 -19.96 6.18
C ASP A 171 6.01 -19.56 4.96
N SER A 172 4.79 -20.07 4.88
CA SER A 172 3.82 -19.74 3.82
C SER A 172 2.64 -18.89 4.27
N SER A 173 2.57 -18.47 5.54
CA SER A 173 1.37 -17.84 6.14
C SER A 173 1.63 -16.44 6.68
N SER A 174 2.86 -16.09 7.04
CA SER A 174 3.18 -14.86 7.79
C SER A 174 3.25 -13.59 6.95
N CYS A 175 3.02 -13.64 5.62
CA CYS A 175 3.15 -12.48 4.73
C CYS A 175 2.31 -11.27 5.19
N GLY A 176 1.13 -11.51 5.76
CA GLY A 176 0.29 -10.46 6.34
C GLY A 176 0.94 -9.78 7.55
N LEU A 177 1.65 -10.52 8.40
CA LEU A 177 2.38 -9.95 9.55
C LEU A 177 3.61 -9.15 9.11
N PHE A 178 4.33 -9.63 8.09
CA PHE A 178 5.43 -8.87 7.47
C PHE A 178 4.92 -7.57 6.85
N LEU A 179 3.80 -7.63 6.10
CA LEU A 179 3.13 -6.44 5.57
C LEU A 179 2.83 -5.43 6.68
N LEU A 180 2.22 -5.84 7.79
CA LEU A 180 1.87 -4.94 8.88
C LEU A 180 3.12 -4.30 9.52
N ASN A 181 4.18 -5.07 9.72
CA ASN A 181 5.44 -4.53 10.24
C ASN A 181 6.16 -3.61 9.24
N TYR A 182 6.11 -3.89 7.94
CA TYR A 182 6.58 -2.95 6.92
C TYR A 182 5.77 -1.65 6.98
N ILE A 183 4.44 -1.74 7.11
CA ILE A 183 3.59 -0.56 7.27
C ILE A 183 3.94 0.20 8.55
N GLU A 184 4.21 -0.47 9.67
CA GLU A 184 4.51 0.20 10.93
C GLU A 184 5.89 0.89 10.92
N TYR A 185 6.93 0.19 10.45
CA TYR A 185 8.31 0.62 10.65
C TYR A 185 9.00 1.22 9.42
N TRP A 186 8.48 1.07 8.20
CA TRP A 186 9.16 1.60 7.02
C TRP A 186 9.16 3.14 7.01
N THR A 187 10.33 3.74 6.94
CA THR A 187 10.50 5.19 6.96
C THR A 187 10.53 5.82 5.57
N GLY A 188 10.55 5.01 4.51
CA GLY A 188 10.84 5.45 3.14
C GLY A 188 12.26 5.15 2.71
N ASP A 189 13.19 4.98 3.65
CA ASP A 189 14.60 4.70 3.35
C ASP A 189 15.10 3.42 4.08
N GLU A 190 14.63 3.20 5.32
CA GLU A 190 14.96 2.05 6.17
C GLU A 190 13.81 1.68 7.13
N LEU A 191 13.93 0.56 7.85
CA LEU A 191 13.03 0.23 8.96
C LEU A 191 13.46 0.99 10.23
N SER A 192 12.52 1.63 10.93
CA SER A 192 12.76 2.33 12.19
C SER A 192 12.95 1.40 13.39
N ASP A 193 12.52 0.15 13.27
CA ASP A 193 12.76 -0.91 14.24
C ASP A 193 13.02 -2.24 13.51
N ASN A 194 13.76 -3.12 14.16
CA ASN A 194 14.09 -4.43 13.62
C ASN A 194 13.04 -5.46 14.03
N PHE A 195 12.62 -6.27 13.07
CA PHE A 195 11.80 -7.45 13.35
C PHE A 195 12.29 -8.63 12.51
N THR A 196 12.04 -9.84 13.00
CA THR A 196 12.41 -11.08 12.32
C THR A 196 11.30 -12.11 12.48
N GLN A 197 11.32 -13.16 11.64
CA GLN A 197 10.37 -14.27 11.74
C GLN A 197 10.28 -14.87 13.16
N VAL A 198 11.41 -14.94 13.88
CA VAL A 198 11.50 -15.55 15.22
C VAL A 198 10.74 -14.74 16.28
N TYR A 199 10.64 -13.42 16.12
CA TYR A 199 9.87 -12.57 17.03
C TYR A 199 8.35 -12.84 16.95
N TYR A 200 7.83 -13.24 15.78
CA TYR A 200 6.40 -13.52 15.60
C TYR A 200 5.88 -14.70 16.42
N TYR A 201 6.66 -15.79 16.52
CA TYR A 201 6.25 -16.97 17.28
C TYR A 201 6.28 -16.75 18.80
N TYR A 202 7.04 -15.77 19.30
CA TYR A 202 7.23 -15.56 20.74
C TYR A 202 6.46 -14.37 21.33
N TYR A 203 6.24 -13.28 20.57
CA TYR A 203 5.73 -12.02 21.15
C TYR A 203 4.46 -11.45 20.52
N ASP A 204 4.19 -11.66 19.22
CA ASP A 204 3.06 -10.97 18.56
C ASP A 204 1.70 -11.66 18.73
N ILE A 205 1.67 -13.00 18.85
CA ILE A 205 0.47 -13.73 19.34
C ILE A 205 0.08 -13.24 20.75
N MET A 206 1.04 -12.74 21.53
CA MET A 206 0.87 -12.23 22.89
C MET A 206 0.53 -10.73 22.97
N ARG A 207 0.63 -9.93 21.91
CA ARG A 207 0.12 -8.54 21.95
C ARG A 207 -1.36 -8.44 21.59
N ALA A 208 -1.83 -9.27 20.65
CA ALA A 208 -3.24 -9.33 20.28
C ALA A 208 -4.15 -9.92 21.38
N SER A 209 -3.58 -10.60 22.37
CA SER A 209 -4.31 -11.32 23.43
C SER A 209 -4.34 -10.62 24.79
N TRP A 210 -3.69 -9.46 24.96
CA TRP A 210 -3.57 -8.76 26.25
C TRP A 210 -4.20 -7.36 26.31
N THR A 211 -5.04 -6.98 25.34
CA THR A 211 -5.87 -5.76 25.41
C THR A 211 -7.36 -6.05 25.62
N SER A 212 -7.72 -7.19 26.22
CA SER A 212 -9.09 -7.50 26.67
C SER A 212 -9.22 -7.40 28.20
#